data_AF-A0AAE3Y5U5-F1
#
_entry.id   AF-A0AAE3Y5U5-F1
#
_cell.length_a   1.000
_cell.length_b   1.000
_cell.length_c   1.000
_cell.angle_alpha   90.00
_cell.angle_beta   90.00
_cell.angle_gamma   90.00
#
_symmetry.space_group_name_H-M   'P 1'
#
loop_
_entity.id
_entity.type
_entity.pdbx_description
1 polymer ?
#
loop_
_entity_poly.entity_id
_entity_poly.type
_entity_poly.pdbx_seq_one_letter_code
_entity_poly.pdbx_strand_id
1 'polypeptide(L)'
;MNKFTNTQAFVQQKTLAAHRWQTFDGMRKEDSSDPWLNQSRTPLTAWEKALRPLGPSNRGLFLLAAAAAALAALVALNDWRDSGPLRIPAERQAAPAAPPSKNASPALRYDQRELKPESTSRVQRFAKCISPAGAATYTDGSCPADARASEVSVTPDVNLAEGMSQDARQASMRRNSAIAQSVLEHERQVAMNVDSSSTECAQLNALIASIDAAARQPQSGLEQDRLKDQRRRARDRQFALHCR
;
A
#
# COMPACT_ATOMS: atom_id res chain seq x y z
N MET A 1 8.03 45.92 58.77
CA MET A 1 6.64 45.68 59.21
C MET A 1 5.82 45.54 57.92
N ASN A 2 5.14 44.47 57.50
CA ASN A 2 4.67 43.18 58.02
C ASN A 2 4.72 42.19 56.83
N LYS A 3 5.32 40.99 56.88
CA LYS A 3 4.88 39.71 57.49
C LYS A 3 3.54 39.13 56.97
N PHE A 4 3.71 38.00 56.25
CA PHE A 4 2.88 36.78 56.15
C PHE A 4 1.42 36.86 55.70
N THR A 5 1.10 36.20 54.57
CA THR A 5 0.36 34.92 54.49
C THR A 5 -0.09 34.69 53.05
N ASN A 6 0.20 33.53 52.45
CA ASN A 6 -0.83 32.64 51.89
C ASN A 6 -0.16 31.37 51.31
N THR A 7 0.21 30.46 52.22
CA THR A 7 0.73 29.13 51.91
C THR A 7 -0.37 28.11 52.22
N GLN A 8 -1.52 28.17 51.52
CA GLN A 8 -2.64 27.25 51.80
C GLN A 8 -3.51 26.89 50.59
N ALA A 9 -2.94 26.77 49.39
CA ALA A 9 -3.70 26.28 48.22
C ALA A 9 -3.17 24.97 47.61
N PHE A 10 -2.16 24.31 48.20
CA PHE A 10 -1.48 23.18 47.56
C PHE A 10 -1.65 21.81 48.25
N VAL A 11 -2.51 21.70 49.27
CA VAL A 11 -2.69 20.44 50.04
C VAL A 11 -4.06 19.78 49.81
N GLN A 12 -5.00 20.42 49.10
CA GLN A 12 -6.38 19.93 48.94
C GLN A 12 -6.69 19.24 47.59
N GLN A 13 -5.70 18.95 46.75
CA GLN A 13 -5.92 18.18 45.51
C GLN A 13 -5.25 16.79 45.49
N LYS A 14 -4.48 16.43 46.52
CA LYS A 14 -3.73 15.15 46.54
C LYS A 14 -4.51 13.96 47.12
N THR A 15 -5.78 14.13 47.48
CA THR A 15 -6.59 13.08 48.13
C THR A 15 -7.85 12.65 47.36
N LEU A 16 -8.01 13.08 46.10
CA LEU A 16 -9.11 12.60 45.22
C LEU A 16 -8.68 11.58 44.17
N ALA A 17 -7.43 11.12 44.20
CA ALA A 17 -6.91 10.11 43.28
C ALA A 17 -6.79 8.69 43.88
N ALA A 18 -7.15 8.50 45.16
CA ALA A 18 -6.95 7.25 45.88
C ALA A 18 -8.23 6.44 46.18
N HIS A 19 -9.41 6.91 45.77
CA HIS A 19 -10.69 6.20 45.98
C HIS A 19 -11.41 5.76 44.69
N ARG A 20 -10.73 5.81 43.54
CA ARG A 20 -11.32 5.44 42.24
C ARG A 20 -10.74 4.14 41.66
N TRP A 21 -10.45 3.16 42.52
CA TRP A 21 -10.04 1.81 42.09
C TRP A 21 -10.70 0.68 42.91
N GLN A 22 -11.78 0.97 43.62
CA GLN A 22 -12.50 -0.02 44.44
C GLN A 22 -13.99 -0.08 44.06
N THR A 23 -14.31 -0.42 42.81
CA THR A 23 -15.66 -0.88 42.41
C THR A 23 -15.62 -1.73 41.12
N PHE A 24 -14.62 -2.59 40.95
CA PHE A 24 -14.54 -3.44 39.75
C PHE A 24 -14.13 -4.89 40.05
N ASP A 25 -14.63 -5.46 41.15
CA ASP A 25 -14.35 -6.87 41.49
C ASP A 25 -15.54 -7.60 42.15
N GLY A 26 -16.76 -7.34 41.66
CA GLY A 26 -17.98 -7.85 42.30
C GLY A 26 -19.20 -8.11 41.41
N MET A 27 -19.06 -8.24 40.10
CA MET A 27 -20.16 -8.70 39.23
C MET A 27 -19.70 -9.83 38.31
N ARG A 28 -19.51 -10.98 38.94
CA ARG A 28 -19.41 -12.28 38.29
C ARG A 28 -20.82 -12.90 38.32
N LYS A 29 -21.37 -13.16 37.13
CA LYS A 29 -22.52 -14.03 36.81
C LYS A 29 -23.90 -13.54 37.23
N GLU A 30 -24.51 -12.73 36.38
CA GLU A 30 -25.95 -12.87 36.11
C GLU A 30 -26.11 -13.18 34.63
N ASP A 31 -26.75 -14.33 34.38
CA ASP A 31 -27.05 -14.88 33.07
C ASP A 31 -27.91 -13.90 32.27
N SER A 32 -27.27 -13.17 31.34
CA SER A 32 -27.93 -12.61 30.16
C SER A 32 -28.23 -13.77 29.21
N SER A 33 -29.17 -14.62 29.63
CA SER A 33 -29.88 -15.52 28.73
C SER A 33 -30.98 -14.71 28.07
N ASP A 34 -30.61 -13.89 27.10
CA ASP A 34 -31.54 -13.11 26.28
C ASP A 34 -32.55 -14.08 25.59
N PRO A 35 -33.84 -14.09 25.98
CA PRO A 35 -34.80 -15.06 25.46
C PRO A 35 -35.12 -14.84 23.96
N TRP A 36 -34.72 -13.70 23.39
CA TRP A 36 -34.87 -13.40 21.98
C TRP A 36 -33.78 -14.03 21.09
N LEU A 37 -32.61 -14.38 21.64
CA LEU A 37 -31.53 -15.04 20.90
C LEU A 37 -31.82 -16.54 20.67
N ASN A 38 -32.75 -17.13 21.42
CA ASN A 38 -33.21 -18.52 21.28
C ASN A 38 -34.48 -18.67 20.45
N GLN A 39 -34.87 -17.66 19.67
CA GLN A 39 -35.84 -17.89 18.60
C GLN A 39 -35.16 -18.75 17.53
N SER A 40 -35.44 -20.05 17.57
CA SER A 40 -35.18 -20.95 16.46
C SER A 40 -35.83 -20.32 15.22
N ARG A 41 -34.98 -19.85 14.29
CA ARG A 41 -35.41 -19.32 13.00
C ARG A 41 -36.39 -20.32 12.40
N THR A 42 -37.62 -19.84 12.17
CA THR A 42 -38.60 -20.52 11.35
C THR A 42 -37.93 -21.03 10.07
N PRO A 43 -38.23 -22.25 9.60
CA PRO A 43 -37.62 -22.77 8.38
C PRO A 43 -37.91 -21.79 7.24
N LEU A 44 -36.82 -21.23 6.69
CA LEU A 44 -36.86 -20.26 5.60
C LEU A 44 -37.80 -20.76 4.50
N THR A 45 -38.70 -19.87 4.10
CA THR A 45 -39.71 -20.14 3.09
C THR A 45 -39.05 -20.45 1.74
N ALA A 46 -39.72 -21.24 0.89
CA ALA A 46 -39.14 -21.71 -0.37
C ALA A 46 -38.69 -20.58 -1.31
N TRP A 47 -39.36 -19.42 -1.24
CA TRP A 47 -39.02 -18.25 -2.04
C TRP A 47 -37.74 -17.52 -1.58
N GLU A 48 -37.42 -17.51 -0.28
CA GLU A 48 -36.16 -16.95 0.23
C GLU A 48 -34.93 -17.78 -0.18
N LYS A 49 -35.10 -19.09 -0.38
CA LYS A 49 -34.04 -19.95 -0.92
C LYS A 49 -33.77 -19.65 -2.39
N ALA A 50 -34.80 -19.28 -3.16
CA ALA A 50 -34.69 -19.01 -4.59
C ALA A 50 -33.96 -17.69 -4.91
N LEU A 51 -33.91 -16.75 -3.96
CA LEU A 51 -33.25 -15.44 -4.13
C LEU A 51 -31.77 -15.44 -3.74
N ARG A 52 -31.21 -16.54 -3.25
CA ARG A 52 -29.77 -16.60 -2.97
C ARG A 52 -29.00 -16.81 -4.26
N PRO A 53 -28.02 -15.95 -4.59
CA PRO A 53 -27.10 -16.25 -5.68
C PRO A 53 -26.41 -17.58 -5.37
N LEU A 54 -26.40 -18.49 -6.35
CA LEU A 54 -25.62 -19.72 -6.28
C LEU A 54 -24.20 -19.35 -5.89
N GLY A 55 -23.73 -19.83 -4.74
CA GLY A 55 -22.41 -19.49 -4.22
C GLY A 55 -21.34 -19.75 -5.29
N PRO A 56 -20.28 -18.93 -5.37
CA PRO A 56 -19.25 -19.07 -6.39
C PRO A 56 -18.66 -20.48 -6.31
N SER A 57 -18.96 -21.27 -7.33
CA SER A 57 -18.47 -22.64 -7.45
C SER A 57 -17.02 -22.58 -7.93
N ASN A 58 -16.08 -22.80 -7.02
CA ASN A 58 -14.64 -22.91 -7.32
C ASN A 58 -14.29 -24.09 -8.23
N ARG A 59 -15.27 -24.90 -8.67
CA ARG A 59 -15.07 -26.03 -9.60
C ARG A 59 -14.35 -25.61 -10.88
N GLY A 60 -14.66 -24.43 -11.43
CA GLY A 60 -13.96 -23.91 -12.61
C GLY A 60 -12.47 -23.66 -12.36
N LEU A 61 -12.12 -23.09 -11.20
CA LEU A 61 -10.73 -22.87 -10.80
C LEU A 61 -9.97 -24.19 -10.58
N PHE A 62 -10.60 -25.19 -9.97
CA PHE A 62 -9.99 -26.52 -9.81
C PHE A 62 -9.76 -27.22 -11.16
N LEU A 63 -10.70 -27.10 -12.11
CA LEU A 63 -10.52 -27.65 -13.45
C LEU A 63 -9.39 -26.96 -14.22
N LEU A 64 -9.29 -25.63 -14.12
CA LEU A 64 -8.19 -24.88 -14.74
C LEU A 64 -6.83 -25.24 -14.11
N ALA A 65 -6.76 -25.35 -12.79
CA ALA A 65 -5.54 -25.76 -12.08
C ALA A 65 -5.12 -27.19 -12.48
N ALA A 66 -6.08 -28.12 -12.58
CA ALA A 66 -5.82 -29.49 -13.01
C ALA A 66 -5.32 -29.55 -14.47
N ALA A 67 -5.92 -28.76 -15.38
CA ALA A 67 -5.49 -28.68 -16.77
C ALA A 67 -4.07 -28.09 -16.90
N ALA A 68 -3.76 -27.04 -16.14
CA ALA A 68 -2.42 -26.44 -16.12
C ALA A 68 -1.36 -27.41 -15.58
N ALA A 69 -1.68 -28.16 -14.51
CA ALA A 69 -0.80 -29.18 -13.95
C ALA A 69 -0.55 -30.33 -14.94
N ALA A 70 -1.58 -30.78 -15.66
CA ALA A 70 -1.46 -31.81 -16.68
C ALA A 70 -0.56 -31.36 -17.86
N LEU A 71 -0.72 -30.11 -18.32
CA LEU A 71 0.16 -29.52 -19.34
C LEU A 71 1.61 -29.45 -18.88
N ALA A 72 1.87 -28.99 -17.65
CA ALA A 72 3.22 -28.93 -17.10
C ALA A 72 3.86 -30.33 -17.00
N ALA A 73 3.10 -31.33 -16.58
CA ALA A 73 3.57 -32.72 -16.52
C ALA A 73 3.93 -33.25 -17.92
N LEU A 74 3.12 -32.98 -18.95
CA LEU A 74 3.40 -33.37 -20.33
C LEU A 74 4.69 -32.72 -20.86
N VAL A 75 4.92 -31.44 -20.58
CA VAL A 75 6.17 -30.75 -20.96
C VAL A 75 7.38 -31.39 -20.27
N ALA A 76 7.30 -31.64 -18.97
CA ALA A 76 8.40 -32.27 -18.22
C ALA A 76 8.69 -33.71 -18.68
N LEU A 77 7.65 -34.48 -19.02
CA LEU A 77 7.78 -35.82 -19.59
C LEU A 77 8.47 -35.80 -20.97
N ASN A 78 8.20 -34.79 -21.79
CA ASN A 78 8.84 -34.65 -23.10
C ASN A 78 10.31 -34.25 -22.95
N ASP A 79 10.62 -33.29 -22.07
CA ASP A 79 11.98 -32.84 -21.79
C ASP A 79 12.86 -33.95 -21.17
N TRP A 80 12.28 -34.78 -20.30
CA TRP A 80 12.98 -35.95 -19.76
C TRP A 80 13.24 -37.03 -20.82
N ARG A 81 12.33 -37.18 -21.79
CA ARG A 81 12.50 -38.13 -22.89
C ARG A 81 13.57 -37.70 -23.88
N ASP A 82 13.71 -36.38 -24.11
CA ASP A 82 14.75 -35.79 -24.97
C ASP A 82 16.11 -35.70 -24.26
N SER A 83 16.11 -35.70 -22.93
CA SER A 83 17.31 -35.79 -22.10
C SER A 83 17.89 -37.21 -22.06
N GLY A 84 18.55 -37.60 -23.15
CA GLY A 84 19.43 -38.78 -23.17
C GLY A 84 20.61 -38.67 -22.18
N PRO A 85 21.31 -39.78 -21.86
CA PRO A 85 22.34 -39.79 -20.82
C PRO A 85 23.47 -38.78 -21.12
N LEU A 86 23.81 -37.99 -20.09
CA LEU A 86 24.78 -36.91 -20.08
C LEU A 86 26.05 -37.24 -20.89
N ARG A 87 26.18 -36.62 -22.07
CA ARG A 87 27.47 -36.50 -22.76
C ARG A 87 28.31 -35.49 -21.98
N ILE A 88 29.26 -36.00 -21.19
CA ILE A 88 30.35 -35.21 -20.64
C ILE A 88 31.18 -34.69 -21.83
N PRO A 89 31.33 -33.38 -22.06
CA PRO A 89 32.27 -32.89 -23.05
C PRO A 89 33.69 -33.05 -22.51
N ALA A 90 34.34 -34.14 -22.91
CA ALA A 90 35.80 -34.18 -22.94
C ALA A 90 36.23 -33.58 -24.28
N GLU A 91 36.85 -32.41 -24.26
CA GLU A 91 37.99 -32.10 -25.14
C GLU A 91 38.62 -30.77 -24.69
N ARG A 92 39.85 -30.86 -24.17
CA ARG A 92 40.78 -29.74 -24.11
C ARG A 92 41.09 -29.30 -25.54
N GLN A 93 41.09 -28.01 -25.82
CA GLN A 93 42.04 -27.46 -26.79
C GLN A 93 42.28 -25.97 -26.53
N ALA A 94 43.56 -25.63 -26.65
CA ALA A 94 44.22 -24.47 -26.09
C ALA A 94 43.90 -23.17 -26.82
N ALA A 95 44.01 -22.07 -26.08
CA ALA A 95 43.99 -20.71 -26.61
C ALA A 95 45.16 -20.48 -27.59
N PRO A 96 44.93 -19.85 -28.75
CA PRO A 96 46.00 -19.17 -29.48
C PRO A 96 46.31 -17.82 -28.82
N ALA A 97 47.60 -17.58 -28.61
CA ALA A 97 48.15 -16.37 -28.01
C ALA A 97 47.76 -15.09 -28.78
N ALA A 98 47.29 -14.08 -28.05
CA ALA A 98 47.11 -12.72 -28.57
C ALA A 98 48.49 -12.03 -28.72
N PRO A 99 48.72 -11.23 -29.79
CA PRO A 99 49.93 -10.43 -29.92
C PRO A 99 49.98 -9.29 -28.88
N PRO A 100 51.17 -8.82 -28.48
CA PRO A 100 51.31 -7.79 -27.45
C PRO A 100 50.72 -6.47 -27.95
N SER A 101 49.67 -6.01 -27.27
CA SER A 101 49.09 -4.68 -27.46
C SER A 101 50.11 -3.62 -27.05
N LYS A 102 50.82 -3.05 -28.03
CA LYS A 102 51.55 -1.79 -27.89
C LYS A 102 50.54 -0.65 -27.92
N ASN A 103 49.89 -0.41 -26.79
CA ASN A 103 49.21 0.86 -26.49
C ASN A 103 49.20 1.05 -24.97
N ALA A 104 50.39 1.35 -24.44
CA ALA A 104 50.50 1.96 -23.13
C ALA A 104 50.02 3.41 -23.26
N SER A 105 48.75 3.65 -22.94
CA SER A 105 48.31 5.01 -22.60
C SER A 105 49.16 5.49 -21.43
N PRO A 106 49.67 6.74 -21.46
CA PRO A 106 50.42 7.26 -20.32
C PRO A 106 49.46 7.30 -19.12
N ALA A 107 49.79 6.52 -18.09
CA ALA A 107 49.18 6.67 -16.79
C ALA A 107 49.44 8.11 -16.34
N LEU A 108 48.39 8.93 -16.32
CA LEU A 108 48.43 10.19 -15.58
C LEU A 108 48.72 9.79 -14.13
N ARG A 109 49.95 10.07 -13.70
CA ARG A 109 50.30 10.14 -12.29
C ARG A 109 49.45 11.25 -11.70
N TYR A 110 48.30 10.90 -11.17
CA TYR A 110 47.72 11.70 -10.11
C TYR A 110 48.67 11.52 -8.93
N ASP A 111 49.41 12.57 -8.61
CA ASP A 111 49.98 12.72 -7.28
C ASP A 111 48.82 12.56 -6.31
N GLN A 112 48.72 11.39 -5.69
CA GLN A 112 47.81 11.12 -4.60
C GLN A 112 48.35 11.93 -3.42
N ARG A 113 48.04 13.22 -3.41
CA ARG A 113 48.23 14.07 -2.26
C ARG A 113 47.32 13.45 -1.20
N GLU A 114 47.93 12.73 -0.26
CA GLU A 114 47.23 12.16 0.87
C GLU A 114 46.63 13.32 1.65
N LEU A 115 45.36 13.63 1.37
CA LEU A 115 44.59 14.55 2.19
C LEU A 115 44.45 13.88 3.55
N LYS A 116 45.35 14.27 4.47
CA LYS A 116 45.16 14.11 5.91
C LYS A 116 43.71 14.52 6.22
N PRO A 117 42.85 13.61 6.73
CA PRO A 117 41.47 13.96 7.03
C PRO A 117 41.49 14.81 8.30
N GLU A 118 41.63 16.12 8.14
CA GLU A 118 41.33 17.07 9.20
C GLU A 118 39.88 17.54 9.00
N SER A 119 38.92 16.61 9.08
CA SER A 119 37.51 16.96 9.16
C SER A 119 37.14 17.10 10.63
N THR A 120 37.35 18.29 11.19
CA THR A 120 36.63 18.68 12.40
C THR A 120 35.17 18.92 12.01
N SER A 121 34.39 17.84 11.89
CA SER A 121 32.98 17.90 11.50
C SER A 121 32.23 18.80 12.48
N ARG A 122 31.71 19.94 12.02
CA ARG A 122 30.94 20.85 12.87
C ARG A 122 29.58 20.23 13.13
N VAL A 123 29.24 19.89 14.38
CA VAL A 123 27.88 19.47 14.74
C VAL A 123 27.07 20.72 15.06
N GLN A 124 26.06 21.02 14.25
CA GLN A 124 25.07 22.06 14.52
C GLN A 124 23.84 21.42 15.18
N ARG A 125 23.25 22.10 16.16
CA ARG A 125 22.09 21.60 16.91
C ARG A 125 20.91 22.53 16.70
N PHE A 126 19.75 21.95 16.41
CA PHE A 126 18.50 22.63 16.16
C PHE A 126 17.43 22.10 17.10
N ALA A 127 16.53 22.95 17.56
CA ALA A 127 15.34 22.53 18.28
C ALA A 127 14.24 22.17 17.28
N LYS A 128 13.77 20.93 17.32
CA LYS A 128 12.55 20.48 16.67
C LYS A 128 11.38 20.68 17.62
N CYS A 129 10.51 21.62 17.27
CA CYS A 129 9.31 21.99 18.01
C CYS A 129 8.10 21.34 17.37
N ILE A 130 7.35 20.54 18.13
CA ILE A 130 6.09 19.93 17.68
C ILE A 130 4.94 20.68 18.37
N SER A 131 4.10 21.34 17.58
CA SER A 131 2.92 22.06 18.09
C SER A 131 1.85 21.09 18.62
N PRO A 132 0.91 21.56 19.45
CA PRO A 132 -0.23 20.75 19.89
C PRO A 132 -1.08 20.20 18.73
N ALA A 133 -1.09 20.89 17.58
CA ALA A 133 -1.75 20.47 16.35
C ALA A 133 -0.94 19.43 15.54
N GLY A 134 0.25 19.04 16.00
CA GLY A 134 1.10 18.03 15.38
C GLY A 134 2.05 18.55 14.29
N ALA A 135 2.11 19.85 14.04
CA ALA A 135 3.02 20.44 13.07
C ALA A 135 4.45 20.52 13.63
N ALA A 136 5.45 20.11 12.85
CA ALA A 136 6.86 20.17 13.23
C ALA A 136 7.54 21.41 12.62
N THR A 137 8.19 22.21 13.46
CA THR A 137 9.01 23.38 13.05
C THR A 137 10.42 23.21 13.62
N TYR A 138 11.44 23.64 12.87
CA TYR A 138 12.84 23.59 13.31
C TYR A 138 13.32 25.02 13.59
N THR A 139 13.89 25.25 14.76
CA THR A 139 14.35 26.57 15.20
C THR A 139 15.74 26.49 15.83
N ASP A 140 16.55 27.53 15.63
CA ASP A 140 17.87 27.66 16.27
C ASP A 140 17.76 28.07 17.75
N GLY A 141 16.58 28.54 18.16
CA GLY A 141 16.25 28.96 19.52
C GLY A 141 15.24 28.06 20.21
N SER A 142 14.77 28.51 21.39
CA SER A 142 13.80 27.78 22.20
C SER A 142 12.45 27.61 21.50
N CYS A 143 11.81 26.46 21.71
CA CYS A 143 10.45 26.22 21.26
C CYS A 143 9.44 27.11 22.01
N PRO A 144 8.31 27.47 21.37
CA PRO A 144 7.20 28.14 22.06
C PRO A 144 6.65 27.27 23.21
N ALA A 145 6.08 27.91 24.23
CA ALA A 145 5.77 27.29 25.53
C ALA A 145 4.79 26.11 25.46
N ASP A 146 3.98 26.04 24.42
CA ASP A 146 2.98 24.99 24.16
C ASP A 146 3.50 23.87 23.26
N ALA A 147 4.73 23.98 22.73
CA ALA A 147 5.33 22.99 21.85
C ALA A 147 6.24 22.00 22.60
N ARG A 148 6.25 20.75 22.13
CA ARG A 148 7.22 19.75 22.59
C ARG A 148 8.55 19.97 21.87
N ALA A 149 9.60 20.26 22.64
CA ALA A 149 10.95 20.44 22.12
C ALA A 149 11.72 19.10 22.08
N SER A 150 12.45 18.87 21.00
CA SER A 150 13.45 17.80 20.87
C SER A 150 14.68 18.34 20.16
N GLU A 151 15.88 17.94 20.57
CA GLU A 151 17.13 18.41 19.96
C GLU A 151 17.51 17.52 18.77
N VAL A 152 17.84 18.14 17.64
CA VAL A 152 18.30 17.47 16.41
C VAL A 152 19.70 17.95 16.09
N SER A 153 20.64 17.03 16.03
CA SER A 153 22.03 17.31 15.64
C SER A 153 22.23 17.01 14.15
N VAL A 154 22.79 17.98 13.43
CA VAL A 154 23.09 17.89 12.00
C VAL A 154 24.57 18.18 11.80
N THR A 155 25.23 17.38 10.96
CA THR A 155 26.60 17.63 10.52
C THR A 155 26.54 18.23 9.12
N PRO A 156 26.68 19.56 8.95
CA PRO A 156 26.50 20.23 7.66
C PRO A 156 27.59 19.88 6.66
N ASP A 157 28.78 19.53 7.15
CA ASP A 157 29.97 19.26 6.34
C ASP A 157 30.01 17.82 5.80
N VAL A 158 28.97 17.02 6.07
CA VAL A 158 28.85 15.63 5.61
C VAL A 158 27.79 15.57 4.51
N ASN A 159 28.20 15.14 3.32
CA ASN A 159 27.26 14.89 2.24
C ASN A 159 26.24 13.83 2.69
N LEU A 160 24.94 14.03 2.41
CA LEU A 160 23.87 13.09 2.76
C LEU A 160 24.16 11.65 2.29
N ALA A 161 24.92 11.51 1.20
CA ALA A 161 25.40 10.21 0.72
C ALA A 161 26.56 9.65 1.56
N GLU A 162 27.50 10.46 2.02
CA GLU A 162 28.66 10.06 2.85
C GLU A 162 28.30 9.79 4.31
N GLY A 163 27.23 10.41 4.82
CA GLY A 163 26.75 10.19 6.20
C GLY A 163 26.08 8.83 6.43
N MET A 164 25.84 8.05 5.37
CA MET A 164 25.34 6.68 5.46
C MET A 164 26.48 5.67 5.36
N SER A 165 26.52 4.71 6.27
CA SER A 165 27.35 3.52 6.09
C SER A 165 26.99 2.80 4.78
N GLN A 166 27.93 2.06 4.21
CA GLN A 166 27.70 1.31 2.98
C GLN A 166 26.49 0.36 3.10
N ASP A 167 26.32 -0.27 4.26
CA ASP A 167 25.18 -1.14 4.58
C ASP A 167 23.86 -0.36 4.63
N ALA A 168 23.85 0.82 5.26
CA ALA A 168 22.67 1.68 5.31
C ALA A 168 22.25 2.14 3.91
N ARG A 169 23.22 2.44 3.04
CA ARG A 169 22.98 2.80 1.65
C ARG A 169 22.39 1.64 0.86
N GLN A 170 22.94 0.43 1.00
CA GLN A 170 22.40 -0.76 0.34
C GLN A 170 20.99 -1.10 0.82
N ALA A 171 20.73 -1.00 2.13
CA ALA A 171 19.40 -1.20 2.68
C ALA A 171 18.39 -0.15 2.17
N SER A 172 18.80 1.12 2.05
CA SER A 172 17.98 2.17 1.45
C SER A 172 17.67 1.88 -0.01
N MET A 173 18.66 1.49 -0.82
CA MET A 173 18.43 1.14 -2.22
C MET A 173 17.44 -0.02 -2.37
N ARG A 174 17.57 -1.08 -1.55
CA ARG A 174 16.62 -2.22 -1.57
C ARG A 174 15.19 -1.81 -1.18
N ARG A 175 15.04 -0.95 -0.17
CA ARG A 175 13.72 -0.44 0.23
C ARG A 175 13.12 0.46 -0.85
N ASN A 176 13.92 1.36 -1.40
CA ASN A 176 13.48 2.26 -2.45
C ASN A 176 13.10 1.50 -3.72
N SER A 177 13.85 0.46 -4.10
CA SER A 177 13.49 -0.37 -5.26
C SER A 177 12.18 -1.12 -5.05
N ALA A 178 11.92 -1.64 -3.84
CA ALA A 178 10.66 -2.31 -3.53
C ALA A 178 9.48 -1.32 -3.58
N ILE A 179 9.65 -0.10 -3.05
CA ILE A 179 8.63 0.95 -3.13
C ILE A 179 8.42 1.37 -4.59
N ALA A 180 9.49 1.60 -5.36
CA ALA A 180 9.40 1.97 -6.77
C ALA A 180 8.66 0.91 -7.59
N GLN A 181 8.92 -0.39 -7.33
CA GLN A 181 8.18 -1.48 -7.96
C GLN A 181 6.68 -1.46 -7.58
N SER A 182 6.37 -1.21 -6.30
CA SER A 182 4.97 -1.13 -5.87
C SER A 182 4.21 0.05 -6.49
N VAL A 183 4.89 1.19 -6.71
CA VAL A 183 4.30 2.35 -7.40
C VAL A 183 4.01 2.02 -8.86
N LEU A 184 4.96 1.41 -9.57
CA LEU A 184 4.76 1.00 -10.97
C LEU A 184 3.58 0.02 -11.13
N GLU A 185 3.44 -0.94 -10.22
CA GLU A 185 2.32 -1.88 -10.23
C GLU A 185 1.00 -1.17 -9.97
N HIS A 186 0.98 -0.23 -9.01
CA HIS A 186 -0.21 0.57 -8.72
C HIS A 186 -0.62 1.44 -9.91
N GLU A 187 0.33 2.12 -10.56
CA GLU A 187 0.09 2.93 -11.76
C GLU A 187 -0.48 2.07 -12.90
N ARG A 188 0.04 0.87 -13.10
CA ARG A 188 -0.49 -0.08 -14.09
C ARG A 188 -1.93 -0.47 -13.78
N GLN A 189 -2.26 -0.74 -12.51
CA GLN A 189 -3.63 -1.08 -12.10
C GLN A 189 -4.58 0.10 -12.30
N VAL A 190 -4.15 1.31 -11.97
CA VAL A 190 -4.93 2.53 -12.19
C VAL A 190 -5.17 2.74 -13.69
N ALA A 191 -4.17 2.58 -14.55
CA ALA A 191 -4.33 2.71 -16.00
C ALA A 191 -5.38 1.74 -16.56
N MET A 192 -5.31 0.45 -16.18
CA MET A 192 -6.28 -0.56 -16.60
C MET A 192 -7.71 -0.25 -16.13
N ASN A 193 -7.86 0.27 -14.90
CA ASN A 193 -9.16 0.64 -14.35
C ASN A 193 -9.74 1.88 -15.06
N VAL A 194 -8.92 2.86 -15.41
CA VAL A 194 -9.36 4.03 -16.18
C VAL A 194 -9.81 3.60 -17.58
N ASP A 195 -9.05 2.75 -18.26
CA ASP A 195 -9.41 2.25 -19.59
C ASP A 195 -10.73 1.47 -19.58
N SER A 196 -10.93 0.57 -18.60
CA SER A 196 -12.19 -0.17 -18.47
C SER A 196 -13.39 0.75 -18.22
N SER A 197 -13.28 1.74 -17.32
CA SER A 197 -14.34 2.72 -17.08
C SER A 197 -14.67 3.55 -18.34
N SER A 198 -13.65 3.95 -19.11
CA SER A 198 -13.84 4.71 -20.36
C SER A 198 -14.59 3.89 -21.42
N THR A 199 -14.27 2.60 -21.56
CA THR A 199 -14.96 1.71 -22.49
C THR A 199 -16.40 1.46 -22.07
N GLU A 200 -16.66 1.31 -20.77
CA GLU A 200 -18.02 1.19 -20.24
C GLU A 200 -18.84 2.47 -20.51
N CYS A 201 -18.24 3.66 -20.32
CA CYS A 201 -18.89 4.93 -20.65
C CYS A 201 -19.27 5.01 -22.13
N ALA A 202 -18.40 4.57 -23.04
CA ALA A 202 -18.69 4.54 -24.47
C ALA A 202 -19.87 3.59 -24.81
N GLN A 203 -19.92 2.42 -24.16
CA GLN A 203 -21.01 1.46 -24.34
C GLN A 203 -22.34 2.01 -23.82
N LEU A 204 -22.34 2.67 -22.65
CA LEU A 204 -23.54 3.30 -22.10
C LEU A 204 -24.07 4.42 -23.00
N ASN A 205 -23.19 5.21 -23.61
CA ASN A 205 -23.58 6.22 -24.60
C ASN A 205 -24.25 5.60 -25.82
N ALA A 206 -23.69 4.51 -26.36
CA ALA A 206 -24.28 3.79 -27.49
C ALA A 206 -25.65 3.20 -27.12
N LEU A 207 -25.80 2.63 -25.92
CA LEU A 207 -27.07 2.12 -25.41
C LEU A 207 -28.11 3.22 -25.30
N ILE A 208 -27.78 4.37 -24.70
CA ILE A 208 -28.69 5.51 -24.59
C ILE A 208 -29.11 6.01 -25.97
N ALA A 209 -28.18 6.11 -26.92
CA ALA A 209 -28.49 6.48 -28.29
C ALA A 209 -29.48 5.50 -28.96
N SER A 210 -29.32 4.19 -28.73
CA SER A 210 -30.28 3.19 -29.24
C SER A 210 -31.66 3.31 -28.58
N ILE A 211 -31.72 3.60 -27.29
CA ILE A 211 -32.98 3.80 -26.57
C ILE A 211 -33.67 5.07 -27.08
N ASP A 212 -32.92 6.16 -27.24
CA ASP A 212 -33.43 7.42 -27.75
C ASP A 212 -33.92 7.27 -29.21
N ALA A 213 -33.26 6.43 -30.02
CA ALA A 213 -33.74 6.09 -31.37
C ALA A 213 -35.05 5.27 -31.34
N ALA A 214 -35.14 4.27 -30.46
CA ALA A 214 -36.36 3.47 -30.29
C ALA A 214 -37.54 4.31 -29.75
N ALA A 215 -37.27 5.26 -28.87
CA ALA A 215 -38.26 6.15 -28.29
C ALA A 215 -38.85 7.16 -29.30
N ARG A 216 -38.21 7.38 -30.45
CA ARG A 216 -38.76 8.21 -31.55
C ARG A 216 -39.82 7.48 -32.38
N GLN A 217 -39.88 6.15 -32.28
CA GLN A 217 -40.90 5.36 -32.96
C GLN A 217 -42.20 5.38 -32.13
N PRO A 218 -43.38 5.30 -32.77
CA PRO A 218 -44.63 5.13 -32.04
C PRO A 218 -44.63 3.76 -31.33
N GLN A 219 -44.49 3.80 -30.01
CA GLN A 219 -44.53 2.64 -29.13
C GLN A 219 -45.80 2.65 -28.27
N SER A 220 -46.20 1.47 -27.79
CA SER A 220 -47.24 1.36 -26.77
C SER A 220 -46.81 2.06 -25.47
N GLY A 221 -47.75 2.47 -24.61
CA GLY A 221 -47.43 3.15 -23.35
C GLY A 221 -46.51 2.31 -22.44
N LEU A 222 -46.74 1.00 -22.37
CA LEU A 222 -45.93 0.08 -21.59
C LEU A 222 -44.49 -0.02 -22.11
N GLU A 223 -44.31 -0.06 -23.44
CA GLU A 223 -42.97 -0.04 -24.04
C GLU A 223 -42.27 1.30 -23.87
N GLN A 224 -43.00 2.43 -23.91
CA GLN A 224 -42.41 3.73 -23.60
C GLN A 224 -41.89 3.82 -22.16
N ASP A 225 -42.66 3.32 -21.19
CA ASP A 225 -42.22 3.33 -19.79
C ASP A 225 -41.04 2.39 -19.56
N ARG A 226 -41.01 1.23 -20.23
CA ARG A 226 -39.85 0.33 -20.25
C ARG A 226 -38.60 1.04 -20.80
N LEU A 227 -38.72 1.80 -21.89
CA LEU A 227 -37.61 2.57 -22.47
C LEU A 227 -37.13 3.68 -21.53
N LYS A 228 -38.05 4.40 -20.87
CA LYS A 228 -37.69 5.40 -19.84
C LYS A 228 -36.88 4.79 -18.71
N ASP A 229 -37.30 3.63 -18.19
CA ASP A 229 -36.59 2.94 -17.11
C ASP A 229 -35.20 2.45 -17.54
N GLN A 230 -35.08 1.92 -18.76
CA GLN A 230 -33.78 1.53 -19.32
C GLN A 230 -32.84 2.73 -19.45
N ARG A 231 -33.36 3.85 -19.97
CA ARG A 231 -32.58 5.10 -20.10
C ARG A 231 -32.13 5.62 -18.75
N ARG A 232 -33.01 5.60 -17.74
CA ARG A 232 -32.69 6.00 -16.37
C ARG A 232 -31.57 5.14 -15.81
N ARG A 233 -31.68 3.80 -15.88
CA ARG A 233 -30.63 2.88 -15.41
C ARG A 233 -29.29 3.12 -16.09
N ALA A 234 -29.29 3.34 -17.41
CA ALA A 234 -28.06 3.62 -18.14
C ALA A 234 -27.42 4.94 -17.68
N ARG A 235 -28.21 6.00 -17.48
CA ARG A 235 -27.71 7.28 -16.96
C ARG A 235 -27.23 7.20 -15.51
N ASP A 236 -27.96 6.51 -14.65
CA ASP A 236 -27.55 6.29 -13.25
C ASP A 236 -26.19 5.59 -13.21
N ARG A 237 -25.94 4.64 -14.12
CA ARG A 237 -24.63 3.99 -14.27
C ARG A 237 -23.56 4.97 -14.76
N GLN A 238 -23.87 5.84 -15.72
CA GLN A 238 -22.94 6.89 -16.16
C GLN A 238 -22.56 7.85 -15.03
N PHE A 239 -23.53 8.25 -14.20
CA PHE A 239 -23.27 9.08 -13.03
C PHE A 239 -22.38 8.37 -12.01
N ALA A 240 -22.64 7.09 -11.73
CA ALA A 240 -21.81 6.30 -10.82
C ALA A 240 -20.35 6.19 -11.31
N LEU A 241 -20.15 6.05 -12.62
CA LEU A 241 -18.83 5.97 -13.25
C LEU A 241 -18.19 7.34 -13.54
N HIS A 242 -18.89 8.45 -13.27
CA HIS A 242 -18.43 9.81 -13.57
C HIS A 242 -18.06 10.00 -15.04
N CYS A 243 -18.81 9.39 -15.95
CA CYS A 243 -18.65 9.60 -17.39
C CYS A 243 -18.82 11.10 -17.73
N ARG A 244 -17.96 11.62 -18.62
CA ARG A 244 -18.01 13.01 -19.11
C ARG A 244 -18.83 13.15 -20.38
#